data_AF-A0A3C0BSY5-F1
#
_entry.id   AF-A0A3C0BSY5-F1
#
_cell.length_a   1.000
_cell.length_b   1.000
_cell.length_c   1.000
_cell.angle_alpha   90.00
_cell.angle_beta   90.00
_cell.angle_gamma   90.00
#
_symmetry.space_group_name_H-M   'P 1'
#
loop_
_entity.id
_entity.type
_entity.pdbx_description
1 polymer ?
#
loop_
_entity_poly.entity_id
_entity_poly.type
_entity_poly.pdbx_seq_one_letter_code
_entity_poly.pdbx_strand_id
1 'polypeptide(L)'
;MSTKRRPAVAAEHWNLTQEQQVAAARLTRADVELLTIAAELGGLEIGELGPRFVPRLVDAHFLLVEPGVHGRAVARITKNGLAALRFKQSVAKRWWKRRGER
;
A
#
# COMPACT_ATOMS: atom_id res chain seq x y z
N MET A 1 -1.12 34.27 28.94
CA MET A 1 -1.07 32.79 28.79
C MET A 1 -1.09 32.45 27.31
N SER A 2 0.11 32.27 26.72
CA SER A 2 0.24 31.98 25.29
C SER A 2 0.15 30.47 25.08
N THR A 3 -0.96 30.01 24.49
CA THR A 3 -1.12 28.62 24.06
C THR A 3 -0.19 28.39 22.87
N LYS A 4 1.06 28.01 23.17
CA LYS A 4 1.98 27.41 22.20
C LYS A 4 1.29 26.17 21.63
N ARG A 5 0.54 26.36 20.52
CA ARG A 5 0.19 25.28 19.60
C ARG A 5 1.53 24.69 19.20
N ARG A 6 1.88 23.54 19.80
CA ARG A 6 2.98 22.71 19.32
C ARG A 6 2.76 22.61 17.81
N PRO A 7 3.78 22.87 16.96
CA PRO A 7 3.65 22.48 15.57
C PRO A 7 3.29 21.00 15.64
N ALA A 8 2.09 20.66 15.17
CA ALA A 8 1.75 19.27 14.98
C ALA A 8 2.90 18.73 14.18
N VAL A 9 3.70 17.86 14.80
CA VAL A 9 4.75 17.10 14.13
C VAL A 9 4.11 16.73 12.81
N ALA A 10 4.67 17.24 11.72
CA ALA A 10 4.26 16.85 10.39
C ALA A 10 4.57 15.36 10.33
N ALA A 11 3.65 14.56 10.86
CA ALA A 11 3.58 13.15 10.64
C ALA A 11 3.67 13.07 9.14
N GLU A 12 4.74 12.46 8.62
CA GLU A 12 4.91 12.18 7.21
C GLU A 12 3.64 11.44 6.77
N HIS A 13 2.64 12.21 6.39
CA HIS A 13 1.40 11.76 5.83
C HIS A 13 1.84 11.38 4.44
N TRP A 14 2.07 10.08 4.26
CA TRP A 14 2.16 9.46 2.96
C TRP A 14 0.83 9.76 2.25
N ASN A 15 0.77 10.91 1.59
CA ASN A 15 -0.46 11.50 1.06
C ASN A 15 -0.88 10.74 -0.18
N LEU A 16 -1.52 9.59 0.03
CA LEU A 16 -2.33 8.95 -0.98
C LEU A 16 -3.38 9.97 -1.45
N THR A 17 -3.52 10.14 -2.76
CA THR A 17 -4.64 10.90 -3.33
C THR A 17 -5.97 10.29 -2.89
N GLN A 18 -7.08 11.03 -3.00
CA GLN A 18 -8.40 10.50 -2.64
C GLN A 18 -8.71 9.20 -3.39
N GLU A 19 -8.35 9.13 -4.68
CA GLU A 19 -8.50 7.94 -5.51
C GLU A 19 -7.66 6.77 -4.99
N GLN A 20 -6.41 7.04 -4.60
CA GLN A 20 -5.54 6.03 -4.01
C GLN A 20 -6.01 5.57 -2.63
N GLN A 21 -6.62 6.45 -1.81
CA GLN A 21 -7.22 6.04 -0.55
C GLN A 21 -8.40 5.09 -0.77
N VAL A 22 -9.23 5.34 -1.79
CA VAL A 22 -10.31 4.44 -2.19
C VAL A 22 -9.76 3.11 -2.70
N ALA A 23 -8.72 3.13 -3.54
CA ALA A 23 -8.04 1.93 -4.00
C ALA A 23 -7.43 1.12 -2.83
N ALA A 24 -6.77 1.80 -1.89
CA ALA A 24 -6.20 1.22 -0.68
C ALA A 24 -7.27 0.60 0.22
N ALA A 25 -8.42 1.26 0.38
CA ALA A 25 -9.56 0.73 1.13
C ALA A 25 -10.11 -0.56 0.50
N ARG A 26 -10.08 -0.66 -0.83
CA ARG A 26 -10.55 -1.81 -1.62
C ARG A 26 -9.54 -2.95 -1.76
N LEU A 27 -8.34 -2.82 -1.19
CA LEU A 27 -7.37 -3.92 -1.19
C LEU A 27 -7.99 -5.17 -0.58
N THR A 28 -7.97 -6.25 -1.34
CA THR A 28 -8.35 -7.59 -0.91
C THR A 28 -7.20 -8.20 -0.09
N ARG A 29 -7.45 -9.36 0.53
CA ARG A 29 -6.39 -10.10 1.23
C ARG A 29 -5.23 -10.46 0.30
N ALA A 30 -5.53 -10.92 -0.91
CA ALA A 30 -4.52 -11.27 -1.92
C ALA A 30 -3.66 -10.07 -2.34
N ASP A 31 -4.26 -8.87 -2.44
CA ASP A 31 -3.48 -7.66 -2.76
C ASP A 31 -2.53 -7.28 -1.63
N VAL A 32 -2.99 -7.42 -0.39
CA VAL A 32 -2.17 -7.14 0.80
C VAL A 32 -1.01 -8.13 0.87
N GLU A 33 -1.26 -9.42 0.64
CA GLU A 33 -0.21 -10.44 0.60
C GLU A 33 0.80 -10.14 -0.52
N LEU A 34 0.34 -9.83 -1.74
CA LEU A 34 1.23 -9.51 -2.86
C LEU A 34 2.07 -8.26 -2.60
N LEU A 35 1.47 -7.17 -2.10
CA LEU A 35 2.20 -5.96 -1.72
C LEU A 35 3.20 -6.24 -0.59
N THR A 36 2.86 -7.10 0.38
CA THR A 36 3.75 -7.47 1.48
C THR A 36 4.96 -8.25 0.97
N ILE A 37 4.74 -9.26 0.12
CA ILE A 37 5.82 -10.04 -0.49
C ILE A 37 6.72 -9.14 -1.34
N ALA A 38 6.15 -8.25 -2.15
CA ALA A 38 6.93 -7.30 -2.95
C ALA A 38 7.76 -6.34 -2.07
N ALA A 39 7.29 -6.00 -0.87
CA ALA A 39 8.03 -5.19 0.08
C ALA A 39 9.17 -5.96 0.76
N GLU A 40 8.95 -7.24 1.09
CA GLU A 40 9.94 -8.09 1.74
C GLU A 40 11.06 -8.53 0.79
N LEU A 41 10.71 -8.86 -0.46
CA LEU A 41 11.66 -9.37 -1.47
C LEU A 41 12.31 -8.24 -2.29
N GLY A 42 11.86 -7.00 -2.15
CA GLY A 42 12.37 -5.86 -2.93
C GLY A 42 11.95 -5.88 -4.41
N GLY A 43 11.06 -6.80 -4.79
CA GLY A 43 10.56 -6.97 -6.14
C GLY A 43 9.99 -8.37 -6.34
N LEU A 44 9.09 -8.50 -7.31
CA LEU A 44 8.42 -9.77 -7.59
C LEU A 44 8.34 -9.98 -9.10
N GLU A 45 8.83 -11.12 -9.59
CA GLU A 45 8.81 -11.43 -11.02
C GLU A 45 7.38 -11.70 -11.51
N ILE A 46 6.95 -10.96 -12.54
CA ILE A 46 5.57 -11.02 -13.05
C ILE A 46 5.30 -12.34 -13.77
N GLY A 47 6.32 -13.00 -14.31
CA GLY A 47 6.19 -14.32 -14.93
C GLY A 47 5.65 -15.40 -13.98
N GLU A 48 5.91 -15.27 -12.67
CA GLU A 48 5.49 -16.24 -11.64
C GLU A 48 4.10 -15.93 -11.06
N LEU A 49 3.60 -14.70 -11.23
CA LEU A 49 2.30 -14.25 -10.73
C LEU A 49 1.10 -14.75 -11.53
N GLY A 50 1.35 -15.26 -12.74
CA GLY A 50 0.31 -15.66 -13.68
C GLY A 50 -0.54 -14.49 -14.21
N PRO A 51 -1.58 -14.79 -15.00
CA PRO A 51 -2.36 -13.80 -15.75
C PRO A 51 -3.23 -12.88 -14.88
N ARG A 52 -3.24 -13.10 -13.55
CA ARG A 52 -3.97 -12.28 -12.58
C ARG A 52 -3.10 -11.23 -11.89
N PHE A 53 -1.86 -11.01 -12.36
CA PHE A 53 -1.09 -9.83 -11.95
C PHE A 53 -1.97 -8.59 -12.07
N VAL A 54 -2.21 -7.93 -10.94
CA VAL A 54 -3.40 -7.11 -10.77
C VAL A 54 -3.13 -5.72 -11.36
N PRO A 55 -3.64 -5.37 -12.56
CA PRO A 55 -3.30 -4.10 -13.23
C PRO A 55 -3.71 -2.91 -12.36
N ARG A 56 -4.78 -3.06 -11.58
CA ARG A 56 -5.26 -2.02 -10.65
C ARG A 56 -4.26 -1.58 -9.59
N LEU A 57 -3.29 -2.43 -9.22
CA LEU A 57 -2.23 -2.04 -8.26
C LEU A 57 -1.17 -1.17 -8.94
N VAL A 58 -0.95 -1.37 -10.24
CA VAL A 58 -0.09 -0.52 -11.06
C VAL A 58 -0.80 0.79 -11.39
N ASP A 59 -2.09 0.73 -11.78
CA ASP A 59 -2.91 1.91 -12.06
C ASP A 59 -3.05 2.83 -10.83
N ALA A 60 -3.15 2.25 -9.63
CA ALA A 60 -3.15 3.00 -8.37
C ALA A 60 -1.75 3.49 -7.95
N HIS A 61 -0.72 3.22 -8.74
CA HIS A 61 0.69 3.49 -8.44
C HIS A 61 1.20 2.84 -7.16
N PHE A 62 0.63 1.71 -6.74
CA PHE A 62 1.10 0.94 -5.58
C PHE A 62 2.26 0.01 -5.94
N LEU A 63 2.27 -0.47 -7.18
CA LEU A 63 3.37 -1.18 -7.80
C LEU A 63 3.92 -0.40 -8.98
N LEU A 64 5.21 -0.51 -9.20
CA LEU A 64 5.89 -0.07 -10.40
C LEU A 64 6.43 -1.31 -11.12
N VAL A 65 6.20 -1.42 -12.42
CA VAL A 65 6.75 -2.50 -13.24
C VAL A 65 8.03 -2.02 -13.90
N GLU A 66 9.12 -2.72 -13.63
CA GLU A 66 10.44 -2.43 -14.19
C GLU A 66 10.95 -3.63 -15.00
N PRO A 67 11.82 -3.41 -16.01
CA PRO A 67 12.55 -4.49 -16.64
C PRO A 67 13.44 -5.19 -15.62
N GLY A 68 13.29 -6.51 -15.47
CA GLY A 68 14.15 -7.36 -14.68
C GLY A 68 15.25 -8.02 -15.50
N VAL A 69 16.04 -8.85 -14.83
CA VAL A 69 17.13 -9.61 -15.46
C VAL A 69 16.54 -10.74 -16.32
N HIS A 70 17.20 -11.08 -17.43
CA HIS A 70 16.76 -12.13 -18.37
C HIS A 70 15.43 -11.88 -19.08
N GLY A 71 15.03 -10.61 -19.26
CA GLY A 71 13.83 -10.25 -20.03
C GLY A 71 12.50 -10.47 -19.29
N ARG A 72 12.55 -10.73 -17.97
CA ARG A 72 11.35 -10.83 -17.12
C ARG A 72 11.02 -9.48 -16.52
N ALA A 73 9.74 -9.11 -16.46
CA ALA A 73 9.32 -7.90 -15.77
C ALA A 73 9.23 -8.13 -14.25
N VAL A 74 9.63 -7.14 -13.46
CA VAL A 74 9.63 -7.17 -11.99
C VAL A 74 8.70 -6.07 -11.47
N ALA A 75 7.76 -6.45 -10.61
CA ALA A 75 6.89 -5.53 -9.91
C ALA A 75 7.53 -5.15 -8.56
N ARG A 76 7.80 -3.86 -8.35
CA ARG A 76 8.33 -3.32 -7.10
C ARG A 76 7.28 -2.50 -6.37
N ILE A 77 7.27 -2.59 -5.05
CA ILE A 77 6.41 -1.75 -4.23
C ILE A 77 6.89 -0.30 -4.27
N THR A 78 5.95 0.63 -4.46
CA THR A 78 6.25 2.06 -4.40
C THR A 78 6.07 2.60 -2.98
N LYS A 79 6.48 3.85 -2.76
CA LYS A 79 6.14 4.61 -1.55
C LYS A 79 4.62 4.66 -1.30
N ASN A 80 3.82 4.74 -2.36
CA ASN A 80 2.35 4.74 -2.27
C ASN A 80 1.82 3.35 -1.92
N GLY A 81 2.42 2.27 -2.43
CA GLY A 81 2.06 0.91 -2.05
C GLY A 81 2.31 0.63 -0.57
N LEU A 82 3.46 1.07 -0.05
CA LEU A 82 3.77 1.00 1.39
C LEU A 82 2.77 1.81 2.23
N ALA A 83 2.38 2.98 1.75
CA ALA A 83 1.35 3.81 2.38
C ALA A 83 -0.02 3.12 2.38
N ALA A 84 -0.39 2.46 1.29
CA ALA A 84 -1.65 1.72 1.16
C ALA A 84 -1.72 0.53 2.13
N LEU A 85 -0.62 -0.20 2.32
CA LEU A 85 -0.52 -1.25 3.34
C LEU A 85 -0.76 -0.70 4.75
N ARG A 86 -0.08 0.38 5.13
CA ARG A 86 -0.24 1.04 6.44
C ARG A 86 -1.65 1.57 6.65
N PHE A 87 -2.25 2.15 5.61
CA PHE A 87 -3.64 2.61 5.60
C PHE A 87 -4.61 1.45 5.88
N LYS A 88 -4.47 0.34 5.15
CA LYS A 88 -5.33 -0.84 5.32
C LYS A 88 -5.23 -1.44 6.72
N GLN A 89 -4.02 -1.54 7.27
CA GLN A 89 -3.80 -2.01 8.65
C GLN A 89 -4.45 -1.08 9.69
N SER A 90 -4.40 0.24 9.46
CA SER A 90 -5.01 1.24 10.35
C SER A 90 -6.54 1.17 10.33
N VAL A 91 -7.13 0.98 9.15
CA VAL A 91 -8.58 0.77 8.98
C VAL A 91 -9.01 -0.53 9.66
N ALA A 92 -8.25 -1.61 9.50
CA ALA A 92 -8.53 -2.89 10.16
C ALA A 92 -8.52 -2.73 11.69
N LYS A 93 -7.48 -2.11 12.26
CA LYS A 93 -7.39 -1.83 13.71
C LYS A 93 -8.56 -0.98 14.23
N ARG A 94 -8.95 0.06 13.48
CA ARG A 94 -10.08 0.93 13.84
C ARG A 94 -11.42 0.18 13.82
N TRP A 95 -11.58 -0.79 12.92
CA TRP A 95 -12.76 -1.64 12.86
C TRP A 95 -12.84 -2.60 14.06
N TRP A 96 -11.70 -3.21 14.44
CA TRP A 96 -11.62 -4.04 15.65
C TRP A 96 -11.91 -3.26 16.94
N LYS A 97 -11.36 -2.05 17.10
CA LYS A 97 -11.63 -1.21 18.28
C LYS A 97 -13.13 -0.91 18.45
N ARG A 98 -13.84 -0.62 17.35
CA ARG A 98 -15.29 -0.36 17.40
C ARG A 98 -16.15 -1.59 17.71
N ARG A 99 -15.63 -2.81 17.52
CA ARG A 99 -16.37 -4.05 17.85
C ARG A 99 -16.14 -4.55 19.27
N GLY A 100 -15.03 -4.18 19.92
CA GLY A 100 -14.73 -4.58 21.31
C GLY A 100 -15.29 -3.65 22.38
N GLU A 101 -15.96 -2.55 21.97
CA GLU A 101 -16.54 -1.53 22.86
C GLU A 101 -18.07 -1.66 22.97
N ARG A 102 -18.63 -2.82 22.62
CA ARG A 102 -20.05 -3.18 22.74
C ARG A 102 -20.23 -4.33 23.70
#